data_AF-A0A9X0CYZ1-F1
#
_entry.id   AF-A0A9X0CYZ1-F1
#
_cell.length_a   1.000
_cell.length_b   1.000
_cell.length_c   1.000
_cell.angle_alpha   90.00
_cell.angle_beta   90.00
_cell.angle_gamma   90.00
#
_symmetry.space_group_name_H-M   'P 1'
#
loop_
_entity.id
_entity.type
_entity.pdbx_description
1 polymer ?
#
loop_
_entity_poly.entity_id
_entity_poly.type
_entity_poly.pdbx_seq_one_letter_code
_entity_poly.pdbx_strand_id
1 'polypeptide(L)'
;MPTSETSCTPEEHTVYDVIIWDPLTASSNLALWCPLCAECSGLNRTLKATRWKDGKTTCDQPRRLYGLTNNALLVSRVYVCDQRHQIIAHDPAVLSQVQDVFFIPFLLFHKVGITRELHGFIVSHANAGLTISEIQTLWLQTMYDVYGLRRAAHLSACTANSKLCTSYPEFEQRFQNPGEKVIASCIAGNYFKKEHLYTKRMVYVFANFNYTVTPFYTLNQVTALKVNSSSLWKLL
;
A
#
# COMPACT_ATOMS: atom_id res chain seq x y z
N MET A 1 -5.15 -27.93 -42.05
CA MET A 1 -5.37 -26.65 -41.36
C MET A 1 -5.36 -26.92 -39.87
N PRO A 2 -4.42 -26.38 -39.08
CA PRO A 2 -4.45 -26.54 -37.64
C PRO A 2 -5.40 -25.50 -37.05
N THR A 3 -6.56 -25.92 -36.57
CA THR A 3 -7.39 -25.12 -35.66
C THR A 3 -6.67 -25.08 -34.32
N SER A 4 -6.01 -23.97 -34.02
CA SER A 4 -5.47 -23.73 -32.68
C SER A 4 -6.65 -23.58 -31.71
N GLU A 5 -7.08 -24.68 -31.11
CA GLU A 5 -8.00 -24.68 -29.98
C GLU A 5 -7.32 -23.91 -28.82
N THR A 6 -7.55 -22.60 -28.77
CA THR A 6 -7.05 -21.77 -27.68
C THR A 6 -7.94 -22.04 -26.47
N SER A 7 -7.45 -22.87 -25.55
CA SER A 7 -8.09 -23.09 -24.25
C SER A 7 -8.29 -21.75 -23.54
N CYS A 8 -9.41 -21.62 -22.82
CA CYS A 8 -9.61 -20.47 -21.94
C CYS A 8 -8.80 -20.77 -20.68
N THR A 9 -7.60 -20.18 -20.55
CA THR A 9 -6.77 -20.41 -19.37
C THR A 9 -7.19 -19.47 -18.23
N PRO A 10 -7.08 -19.87 -16.97
CA PRO A 10 -7.49 -19.05 -15.83
C PRO A 10 -6.50 -17.91 -15.57
N GLU A 11 -5.34 -17.96 -16.25
CA GLU A 11 -4.22 -17.04 -16.11
C GLU A 11 -4.65 -15.60 -16.36
N GLU A 12 -5.54 -15.35 -17.31
CA GLU A 12 -6.10 -14.02 -17.59
C GLU A 12 -6.87 -13.41 -16.40
N HIS A 13 -7.30 -14.25 -15.44
CA HIS A 13 -8.11 -13.85 -14.29
C HIS A 13 -7.37 -13.96 -12.94
N THR A 14 -6.16 -14.53 -12.93
CA THR A 14 -5.31 -14.68 -11.74
C THR A 14 -4.04 -13.81 -11.78
N VAL A 15 -3.85 -13.01 -12.84
CA VAL A 15 -2.73 -12.07 -12.91
C VAL A 15 -2.80 -11.05 -11.77
N TYR A 16 -1.66 -10.78 -11.14
CA TYR A 16 -1.52 -9.63 -10.26
C TYR A 16 -1.71 -8.33 -11.02
N ASP A 17 -2.26 -7.31 -10.35
CA ASP A 17 -2.28 -5.97 -10.93
C ASP A 17 -0.85 -5.47 -11.08
N VAL A 18 -0.55 -4.70 -12.13
CA VAL A 18 0.81 -4.20 -12.38
C VAL A 18 0.85 -2.68 -12.20
N ILE A 19 1.70 -2.22 -11.30
CA ILE A 19 2.00 -0.81 -11.10
C ILE A 19 3.38 -0.53 -11.70
N ILE A 20 3.41 0.23 -12.79
CA ILE A 20 4.65 0.72 -13.40
C ILE A 20 5.00 2.06 -12.75
N TRP A 21 6.21 2.17 -12.20
CA TRP A 21 6.66 3.37 -11.49
C TRP A 21 7.97 3.92 -12.05
N ASP A 22 7.86 5.03 -12.79
CA ASP A 22 8.98 5.81 -13.34
C ASP A 22 8.64 7.31 -13.37
N PRO A 23 8.89 8.04 -12.26
CA PRO A 23 8.65 9.48 -12.22
C PRO A 23 9.43 10.30 -13.24
N LEU A 24 10.64 9.87 -13.63
CA LEU A 24 11.49 10.63 -14.55
C LEU A 24 10.92 10.66 -15.97
N THR A 25 10.37 9.53 -16.44
CA THR A 25 9.73 9.49 -17.76
C THR A 25 8.35 10.11 -17.77
N ALA A 26 7.67 10.14 -16.62
CA ALA A 26 6.32 10.69 -16.51
C ALA A 26 6.26 12.22 -16.57
N SER A 27 7.37 12.93 -16.36
CA SER A 27 7.45 14.40 -16.50
C SER A 27 8.81 14.84 -17.04
N SER A 28 8.81 15.50 -18.21
CA SER A 28 10.03 15.98 -18.87
C SER A 28 10.77 17.08 -18.11
N ASN A 29 10.11 17.77 -17.18
CA ASN A 29 10.68 18.87 -16.42
C ASN A 29 11.19 18.42 -15.03
N LEU A 30 11.05 17.13 -14.71
CA LEU A 30 11.50 16.60 -13.42
C LEU A 30 12.98 16.22 -13.48
N ALA A 31 13.78 16.84 -12.61
CA ALA A 31 15.14 16.38 -12.33
C ALA A 31 15.16 15.66 -10.97
N LEU A 32 15.59 14.39 -10.98
CA LEU A 32 15.84 13.65 -9.75
C LEU A 32 17.31 13.69 -9.36
N TRP A 33 17.57 13.89 -8.08
CA TRP A 33 18.91 13.96 -7.51
C TRP A 33 19.26 12.68 -6.76
N CYS A 34 20.52 12.25 -6.89
CA CYS A 34 21.04 11.06 -6.24
C CYS A 34 21.20 11.31 -4.72
N PRO A 35 20.48 10.59 -3.86
CA PRO A 35 20.57 10.79 -2.41
C PRO A 35 21.95 10.40 -1.85
N LEU A 36 22.57 9.34 -2.38
CA LEU A 36 23.90 8.91 -1.94
C LEU A 36 25.00 9.94 -2.25
N CYS A 37 24.91 10.63 -3.39
CA CYS A 37 25.87 11.69 -3.71
C CYS A 37 25.71 12.91 -2.78
N ALA A 38 24.46 13.26 -2.47
CA ALA A 38 24.17 14.35 -1.54
C ALA A 38 24.74 14.03 -0.14
N GLU A 39 24.59 12.80 0.33
CA GLU A 39 25.12 12.35 1.63
C GLU A 39 26.65 12.28 1.65
N CYS A 40 27.28 11.67 0.64
CA CYS A 40 28.73 11.43 0.67
C CYS A 40 29.59 12.65 0.32
N SER A 41 29.09 13.53 -0.54
CA SER A 41 29.90 14.60 -1.14
C SER A 41 29.27 15.99 -1.06
N GLY A 42 28.03 16.10 -0.58
CA GLY A 42 27.27 17.35 -0.60
C GLY A 42 26.91 17.83 -2.02
N LEU A 43 27.18 17.03 -3.06
CA LEU A 43 26.94 17.38 -4.44
C LEU A 43 25.66 16.73 -4.96
N ASN A 44 24.79 17.55 -5.54
CA ASN A 44 23.59 17.09 -6.23
C ASN A 44 23.95 16.58 -7.63
N ARG A 45 23.92 15.27 -7.80
CA ARG A 45 24.12 14.61 -9.10
C ARG A 45 22.80 14.13 -9.65
N THR A 46 22.53 14.41 -10.92
CA THR A 46 21.27 14.00 -11.59
C THR A 46 21.23 12.49 -11.79
N LEU A 47 20.07 11.91 -11.57
CA LEU A 47 19.77 10.51 -11.86
C LEU A 47 19.31 10.33 -13.31
N LYS A 48 19.75 9.24 -13.94
CA LYS A 48 19.33 8.83 -15.30
C LYS A 48 18.70 7.45 -15.28
N ALA A 49 17.65 7.28 -16.07
CA ALA A 49 16.96 6.01 -16.27
C ALA A 49 17.87 4.94 -16.88
N THR A 50 17.87 3.73 -16.31
CA THR A 50 18.68 2.60 -16.80
C THR A 50 17.80 1.41 -17.19
N ARG A 51 17.37 0.65 -16.19
CA ARG A 51 16.71 -0.65 -16.35
C ARG A 51 15.48 -0.74 -15.45
N TRP A 52 14.70 -1.81 -15.62
CA TRP A 52 13.48 -2.07 -14.85
C TRP A 52 13.69 -3.22 -13.86
N LYS A 53 12.90 -3.22 -12.79
CA LYS A 53 12.65 -4.40 -11.95
C LYS A 53 11.51 -5.23 -12.55
N ASP A 54 11.76 -5.82 -13.72
CA ASP A 54 10.77 -6.53 -14.54
C ASP A 54 10.77 -8.07 -14.35
N GLY A 55 11.62 -8.58 -13.46
CA GLY A 55 11.72 -10.00 -13.14
C GLY A 55 12.59 -10.81 -14.08
N LYS A 56 13.23 -10.20 -15.10
CA LYS A 56 14.13 -10.93 -16.01
C LYS A 56 15.35 -11.55 -15.33
N THR A 57 15.79 -10.98 -14.22
CA THR A 57 16.88 -11.52 -13.40
C THR A 57 16.45 -11.69 -11.95
N THR A 58 17.18 -12.50 -11.19
CA THR A 58 16.96 -12.68 -9.74
C THR A 58 17.10 -11.36 -8.97
N CYS A 59 18.02 -10.49 -9.41
CA CYS A 59 18.21 -9.17 -8.84
C CYS A 59 17.07 -8.20 -9.20
N ASP A 60 16.26 -8.51 -10.21
CA ASP A 60 15.31 -7.58 -10.84
C ASP A 60 13.86 -7.94 -10.61
N GLN A 61 13.60 -8.71 -9.57
CA GLN A 61 12.24 -9.06 -9.19
C GLN A 61 11.41 -7.81 -8.86
N PRO A 62 10.20 -7.68 -9.43
CA PRO A 62 9.25 -6.65 -9.04
C PRO A 62 8.90 -6.78 -7.57
N ARG A 63 8.53 -5.67 -6.95
CA ARG A 63 8.15 -5.67 -5.55
C ARG A 63 6.69 -6.06 -5.39
N ARG A 64 6.41 -7.11 -4.62
CA ARG A 64 5.03 -7.54 -4.33
C ARG A 64 4.36 -6.57 -3.35
N LEU A 65 3.12 -6.22 -3.65
CA LEU A 65 2.23 -5.40 -2.85
C LEU A 65 0.95 -6.18 -2.56
N TYR A 66 0.44 -6.04 -1.34
CA TYR A 66 -0.93 -6.45 -1.06
C TYR A 66 -1.89 -5.35 -1.51
N GLY A 67 -2.97 -5.72 -2.20
CA GLY A 67 -4.04 -4.80 -2.56
C GLY A 67 -5.38 -5.25 -1.99
N LEU A 68 -6.39 -4.40 -2.16
CA LEU A 68 -7.69 -4.62 -1.53
C LEU A 68 -8.48 -5.75 -2.20
N THR A 69 -8.43 -5.79 -3.53
CA THR A 69 -9.19 -6.71 -4.37
C THR A 69 -8.29 -7.69 -5.13
N ASN A 70 -7.02 -7.34 -5.30
CA ASN A 70 -5.98 -8.19 -5.87
C ASN A 70 -4.64 -7.82 -5.24
N ASN A 71 -3.70 -8.76 -5.27
CA ASN A 71 -2.30 -8.39 -5.05
C ASN A 71 -1.74 -7.69 -6.29
N ALA A 72 -0.73 -6.85 -6.09
CA ALA A 72 -0.10 -6.09 -7.16
C ALA A 72 1.42 -6.29 -7.21
N LEU A 73 2.00 -6.12 -8.39
CA LEU A 73 3.43 -6.06 -8.63
C LEU A 73 3.85 -4.63 -8.96
N LEU A 74 4.76 -4.09 -8.15
CA LEU A 74 5.41 -2.82 -8.39
C LEU A 74 6.67 -3.03 -9.23
N VAL A 75 6.56 -2.68 -10.51
CA VAL A 75 7.66 -2.66 -11.48
C VAL A 75 8.24 -1.26 -11.49
N SER A 76 9.36 -1.07 -10.79
CA SER A 76 10.01 0.23 -10.67
C SER A 76 11.23 0.37 -11.55
N ARG A 77 11.45 1.59 -12.03
CA ARG A 77 12.68 1.96 -12.73
C ARG A 77 13.87 1.95 -11.76
N VAL A 78 15.04 1.61 -12.28
CA VAL A 78 16.33 1.81 -11.62
C VAL A 78 17.03 2.97 -12.30
N TYR A 79 17.58 3.85 -11.48
CA TYR A 79 18.33 5.01 -11.88
C TYR A 79 19.81 4.86 -11.55
N VAL A 80 20.64 5.57 -12.30
CA VAL A 80 22.09 5.66 -12.05
C VAL A 80 22.54 7.11 -12.08
N CYS A 81 23.48 7.48 -11.21
CA CYS A 81 24.20 8.75 -11.31
C CYS A 81 25.56 8.58 -12.02
N ASP A 82 26.27 9.68 -12.23
CA ASP A 82 27.62 9.69 -12.80
C ASP A 82 28.67 8.97 -11.94
N GLN A 83 28.48 8.91 -10.62
CA GLN A 83 29.27 8.10 -9.68
C GLN A 83 28.87 6.62 -9.65
N ARG A 84 28.01 6.16 -10.57
CA ARG A 84 27.55 4.77 -10.70
C ARG A 84 26.72 4.23 -9.53
N HIS A 85 26.25 5.07 -8.62
CA HIS A 85 25.27 4.67 -7.61
C HIS A 85 23.96 4.26 -8.28
N GLN A 86 23.42 3.10 -7.92
CA GLN A 86 22.13 2.61 -8.41
C GLN A 86 21.05 2.89 -7.38
N ILE A 87 20.02 3.63 -7.78
CA ILE A 87 18.90 4.05 -6.91
C ILE A 87 17.59 3.58 -7.55
N ILE A 88 16.71 2.95 -6.78
CA ILE A 88 15.40 2.52 -7.29
C ILE A 88 14.38 3.65 -7.23
N ALA A 89 13.45 3.71 -8.17
CA ALA A 89 12.48 4.80 -8.27
C ALA A 89 11.51 4.89 -7.08
N HIS A 90 11.34 3.81 -6.32
CA HIS A 90 10.55 3.80 -5.09
C HIS A 90 11.40 3.95 -3.82
N ASP A 91 12.65 4.35 -3.94
CA ASP A 91 13.49 4.72 -2.81
C ASP A 91 12.86 5.89 -2.03
N PRO A 92 12.85 5.88 -0.68
CA PRO A 92 12.22 6.95 0.11
C PRO A 92 12.71 8.35 -0.23
N ALA A 93 14.00 8.53 -0.52
CA ALA A 93 14.58 9.84 -0.86
C ALA A 93 14.26 10.26 -2.31
N VAL A 94 13.94 9.31 -3.19
CA VAL A 94 13.36 9.63 -4.50
C VAL A 94 11.89 9.99 -4.37
N LEU A 95 11.12 9.22 -3.59
CA LEU A 95 9.70 9.46 -3.36
C LEU A 95 9.44 10.84 -2.74
N SER A 96 10.30 11.29 -1.81
CA SER A 96 10.18 12.63 -1.21
C SER A 96 10.38 13.76 -2.21
N GLN A 97 11.19 13.57 -3.26
CA GLN A 97 11.41 14.57 -4.32
C GLN A 97 10.21 14.70 -5.28
N VAL A 98 9.32 13.70 -5.31
CA VAL A 98 8.22 13.62 -6.29
C VAL A 98 6.83 13.67 -5.66
N GLN A 99 6.73 13.64 -4.33
CA GLN A 99 5.47 13.54 -3.60
C GLN A 99 4.50 14.71 -3.86
N ASP A 100 5.02 15.88 -4.20
CA ASP A 100 4.22 17.09 -4.48
C ASP A 100 3.76 17.15 -5.96
N VAL A 101 4.34 16.31 -6.82
CA VAL A 101 4.08 16.29 -8.27
C VAL A 101 3.24 15.07 -8.66
N PHE A 102 3.47 13.92 -8.00
CA PHE A 102 2.82 12.66 -8.33
C PHE A 102 2.09 12.06 -7.14
N PHE A 103 0.89 11.53 -7.41
CA PHE A 103 0.24 10.63 -6.47
C PHE A 103 0.97 9.28 -6.45
N ILE A 104 1.54 8.92 -5.29
CA ILE A 104 2.23 7.63 -5.11
C ILE A 104 1.19 6.56 -4.74
N PRO A 105 0.89 5.58 -5.63
CA PRO A 105 -0.25 4.65 -5.47
C PRO A 105 0.02 3.48 -4.51
N PHE A 106 1.16 3.49 -3.82
CA PHE A 106 1.57 2.43 -2.90
C PHE A 106 2.21 2.99 -1.62
N LEU A 107 2.37 2.12 -0.63
CA LEU A 107 3.16 2.33 0.57
C LEU A 107 4.09 1.13 0.77
N LEU A 108 5.36 1.39 1.05
CA LEU A 108 6.36 0.34 1.24
C LEU A 108 6.79 0.28 2.71
N PHE A 109 6.89 -0.94 3.21
CA PHE A 109 7.50 -1.29 4.49
C PHE A 109 8.85 -1.98 4.25
N HIS A 110 9.54 -2.51 5.26
CA HIS A 110 10.84 -3.15 5.05
C HIS A 110 10.78 -4.36 4.09
N LYS A 111 9.87 -5.32 4.31
CA LYS A 111 9.78 -6.56 3.50
C LYS A 111 8.58 -6.64 2.56
N VAL A 112 7.58 -5.79 2.75
CA VAL A 112 6.30 -5.86 2.05
C VAL A 112 5.85 -4.46 1.64
N GLY A 113 4.82 -4.36 0.82
CA GLY A 113 4.16 -3.10 0.54
C GLY A 113 2.67 -3.31 0.37
N ILE A 114 1.92 -2.23 0.31
CA ILE A 114 0.48 -2.25 0.08
C ILE A 114 0.09 -1.18 -0.94
N THR A 115 -1.06 -1.35 -1.58
CA THR A 115 -1.66 -0.30 -2.40
C THR A 115 -2.28 0.80 -1.51
N ARG A 116 -2.42 2.00 -2.06
CA ARG A 116 -3.10 3.12 -1.37
C ARG A 116 -4.56 2.85 -1.09
N GLU A 117 -5.21 2.07 -1.94
CA GLU A 117 -6.58 1.63 -1.77
C GLU A 117 -6.73 0.79 -0.49
N LEU A 118 -5.91 -0.25 -0.35
CA LEU A 118 -5.89 -1.08 0.86
C LEU A 118 -5.55 -0.27 2.11
N HIS A 119 -4.59 0.65 2.01
CA HIS A 119 -4.30 1.58 3.11
C HIS A 119 -5.52 2.41 3.50
N GLY A 120 -6.27 2.94 2.52
CA GLY A 120 -7.50 3.69 2.73
C GLY A 120 -8.54 2.85 3.47
N PHE A 121 -8.76 1.61 3.02
CA PHE A 121 -9.63 0.63 3.66
C PHE A 121 -9.23 0.39 5.13
N ILE A 122 -7.95 0.11 5.40
CA ILE A 122 -7.47 -0.14 6.77
C ILE A 122 -7.73 1.07 7.67
N VAL A 123 -7.35 2.27 7.21
CA VAL A 123 -7.47 3.48 8.01
C VAL A 123 -8.94 3.86 8.23
N SER A 124 -9.81 3.71 7.24
CA SER A 124 -11.24 4.04 7.39
C SER A 124 -11.90 3.14 8.43
N HIS A 125 -11.63 1.83 8.39
CA HIS A 125 -12.22 0.87 9.33
C HIS A 125 -11.62 1.02 10.74
N ALA A 126 -10.32 1.30 10.85
CA ALA A 126 -9.71 1.63 12.15
C ALA A 126 -10.33 2.89 12.77
N ASN A 127 -10.59 3.94 11.96
CA ASN A 127 -11.27 5.14 12.44
C ASN A 127 -12.74 4.87 12.83
N ALA A 128 -13.37 3.86 12.24
CA ALA A 128 -14.71 3.40 12.62
C ALA A 128 -14.70 2.53 13.90
N GLY A 129 -13.53 2.30 14.51
CA GLY A 129 -13.41 1.58 15.78
C GLY A 129 -13.22 0.08 15.65
N LEU A 130 -13.01 -0.45 14.44
CA LEU A 130 -12.78 -1.88 14.25
C LEU A 130 -11.38 -2.27 14.75
N THR A 131 -11.30 -3.45 15.34
CA THR A 131 -10.05 -4.09 15.73
C THR A 131 -9.26 -4.57 14.52
N ILE A 132 -7.96 -4.82 14.70
CA ILE A 132 -7.09 -5.36 13.64
C ILE A 132 -7.63 -6.69 13.09
N SER A 133 -8.12 -7.57 13.96
CA SER A 133 -8.68 -8.88 13.57
C SER A 133 -9.95 -8.74 12.71
N GLU A 134 -10.84 -7.81 13.07
CA GLU A 134 -12.04 -7.52 12.27
C GLU A 134 -11.66 -6.94 10.90
N ILE A 135 -10.70 -6.02 10.85
CA ILE A 135 -10.19 -5.46 9.59
C ILE A 135 -9.60 -6.55 8.70
N GLN A 136 -8.82 -7.47 9.26
CA GLN A 136 -8.26 -8.62 8.53
C GLN A 136 -9.36 -9.53 7.99
N THR A 137 -10.38 -9.81 8.80
CA THR A 137 -11.51 -10.67 8.41
C THR A 137 -12.30 -10.03 7.27
N LEU A 138 -12.65 -8.75 7.38
CA LEU A 138 -13.38 -8.03 6.34
C LEU A 138 -12.61 -7.92 5.03
N TRP A 139 -11.29 -7.71 5.13
CA TRP A 139 -10.48 -7.68 3.93
C TRP A 139 -10.36 -9.06 3.28
N LEU A 140 -10.14 -10.12 4.07
CA LEU A 140 -10.12 -11.48 3.54
C LEU A 140 -11.44 -11.82 2.83
N GLN A 141 -12.58 -11.41 3.41
CA GLN A 141 -13.88 -11.54 2.78
C GLN A 141 -13.95 -10.78 1.45
N THR A 142 -13.50 -9.52 1.43
CA THR A 142 -13.43 -8.70 0.20
C THR A 142 -12.61 -9.42 -0.90
N MET A 143 -11.46 -9.97 -0.56
CA MET A 143 -10.62 -10.72 -1.51
C MET A 143 -11.32 -11.98 -2.02
N TYR A 144 -12.00 -12.71 -1.12
CA TYR A 144 -12.72 -13.92 -1.47
C TYR A 144 -13.91 -13.64 -2.39
N ASP A 145 -14.66 -12.58 -2.13
CA ASP A 145 -15.80 -12.15 -2.95
C ASP A 145 -15.35 -11.78 -4.37
N VAL A 146 -14.26 -11.00 -4.49
CA VAL A 146 -13.68 -10.62 -5.78
C VAL A 146 -13.16 -11.85 -6.53
N TYR A 147 -12.49 -12.78 -5.82
CA TYR A 147 -12.09 -14.06 -6.41
C TYR A 147 -13.30 -14.83 -6.97
N GLY A 148 -14.41 -14.87 -6.23
CA GLY A 148 -15.66 -15.50 -6.66
C GLY A 148 -16.21 -14.89 -7.94
N LEU A 149 -16.20 -13.56 -8.05
CA LEU A 149 -16.60 -12.84 -9.26
C LEU A 149 -15.72 -13.19 -10.46
N ARG A 150 -14.39 -13.23 -10.29
CA ARG A 150 -13.45 -13.60 -11.37
C ARG A 150 -13.66 -15.05 -11.82
N ARG A 151 -13.85 -15.96 -10.88
CA ARG A 151 -14.15 -17.37 -11.17
C ARG A 151 -15.47 -17.50 -11.95
N ALA A 152 -16.52 -16.80 -11.54
CA ALA A 152 -17.81 -16.83 -12.24
C ALA A 152 -17.72 -16.26 -13.67
N ALA A 153 -16.96 -15.17 -13.85
CA ALA A 153 -16.69 -14.59 -15.17
C ALA A 153 -15.95 -15.56 -16.09
N HIS A 154 -14.91 -16.24 -15.58
CA HIS A 154 -14.17 -17.26 -16.33
C HIS A 154 -15.07 -18.42 -16.79
N LEU A 155 -15.88 -18.97 -15.89
CA LEU A 155 -16.81 -20.06 -16.21
C LEU A 155 -17.84 -19.64 -17.28
N SER A 156 -18.33 -18.40 -17.18
CA SER A 156 -19.24 -17.83 -18.17
C SER A 156 -18.57 -17.69 -19.54
N ALA A 157 -17.31 -17.24 -19.59
CA ALA A 157 -16.54 -17.12 -20.81
C ALA A 157 -16.21 -18.47 -21.46
N CYS A 158 -15.91 -19.51 -20.66
CA CYS A 158 -15.74 -20.88 -21.15
C CYS A 158 -17.03 -21.38 -21.84
N THR A 159 -18.17 -21.18 -21.18
CA THR A 159 -19.48 -21.66 -21.67
C THR A 159 -19.88 -20.96 -22.97
N ALA A 160 -19.72 -19.64 -23.03
CA ALA A 160 -20.07 -18.84 -24.20
C ALA A 160 -19.22 -19.16 -25.45
N ASN A 161 -17.96 -19.56 -25.26
CA ASN A 161 -17.03 -19.82 -26.37
C ASN A 161 -16.90 -21.30 -26.74
N SER A 162 -17.67 -22.20 -26.11
CA SER A 162 -17.55 -23.67 -26.27
C SER A 162 -16.11 -24.19 -26.16
N LYS A 163 -15.27 -23.50 -25.37
CA LYS A 163 -13.86 -23.84 -25.17
C LYS A 163 -13.72 -24.88 -24.06
N LEU A 164 -12.73 -25.77 -24.19
CA LEU A 164 -12.34 -26.66 -23.10
C LEU A 164 -11.91 -25.79 -21.89
N CYS A 165 -12.64 -25.92 -20.79
CA CYS A 165 -12.41 -25.11 -19.60
C CYS A 165 -11.41 -25.81 -18.68
N THR A 166 -10.27 -25.16 -18.43
CA THR A 166 -9.34 -25.62 -17.39
C THR A 166 -9.86 -25.26 -16.00
N SER A 167 -9.49 -26.04 -14.98
CA SER A 167 -9.90 -25.75 -13.60
C SER A 167 -9.38 -24.37 -13.14
N TYR A 168 -10.27 -23.56 -12.56
CA TYR A 168 -9.88 -22.29 -11.96
C TYR A 168 -9.03 -22.54 -10.69
N PRO A 169 -7.90 -21.82 -10.49
CA PRO A 169 -7.02 -22.01 -9.33
C PRO A 169 -7.76 -21.83 -8.02
N GLU A 170 -7.40 -22.63 -7.01
CA GLU A 170 -7.97 -22.49 -5.67
C GLU A 170 -7.58 -21.15 -5.03
N PHE A 171 -8.43 -20.70 -4.11
CA PHE A 171 -8.17 -19.49 -3.36
C PHE A 171 -7.08 -19.72 -2.31
N GLU A 172 -5.88 -19.18 -2.54
CA GLU A 172 -4.76 -19.32 -1.61
C GLU A 172 -4.69 -18.15 -0.61
N GLN A 173 -5.15 -18.38 0.62
CA GLN A 173 -5.17 -17.37 1.69
C GLN A 173 -3.76 -16.90 2.12
N ARG A 174 -2.75 -17.78 2.08
CA ARG A 174 -1.40 -17.52 2.62
C ARG A 174 -0.70 -16.32 1.98
N PHE A 175 -1.03 -16.02 0.73
CA PHE A 175 -0.42 -14.91 -0.02
C PHE A 175 -1.25 -13.62 0.02
N GLN A 176 -2.35 -13.59 0.79
CA GLN A 176 -3.34 -12.51 0.73
C GLN A 176 -3.51 -11.71 2.02
N ASN A 177 -2.80 -12.08 3.10
CA ASN A 177 -2.88 -11.37 4.37
C ASN A 177 -1.48 -10.81 4.78
N PRO A 178 -1.25 -9.49 4.72
CA PRO A 178 -0.14 -8.83 5.36
C PRO A 178 -0.47 -8.88 6.84
N GLY A 179 0.20 -9.79 7.54
CA GLY A 179 -0.04 -10.01 8.96
C GLY A 179 -0.12 -8.72 9.77
N GLU A 180 -0.71 -8.81 10.96
CA GLU A 180 -1.14 -7.71 11.84
C GLU A 180 -0.18 -6.50 11.90
N LYS A 181 1.14 -6.74 11.84
CA LYS A 181 2.18 -5.70 11.82
C LYS A 181 1.99 -4.65 10.71
N VAL A 182 1.53 -5.05 9.53
CA VAL A 182 1.32 -4.11 8.42
C VAL A 182 0.11 -3.22 8.69
N ILE A 183 -0.98 -3.81 9.16
CA ILE A 183 -2.20 -3.08 9.53
C ILE A 183 -1.89 -2.10 10.66
N ALA A 184 -1.21 -2.56 11.71
CA ALA A 184 -0.75 -1.71 12.81
C ALA A 184 0.15 -0.57 12.31
N SER A 185 1.05 -0.85 11.36
CA SER A 185 1.92 0.18 10.77
C SER A 185 1.15 1.21 9.95
N CYS A 186 0.07 0.82 9.27
CA CYS A 186 -0.83 1.77 8.58
C CYS A 186 -1.53 2.69 9.56
N ILE A 187 -2.09 2.12 10.63
CA ILE A 187 -2.78 2.86 11.69
C ILE A 187 -1.83 3.85 12.36
N ALA A 188 -0.66 3.37 12.81
CA ALA A 188 0.36 4.18 13.43
C ALA A 188 0.87 5.28 12.48
N GLY A 189 1.16 4.94 11.23
CA GLY A 189 1.60 5.90 10.22
C GLY A 189 0.57 6.99 9.94
N ASN A 190 -0.72 6.66 9.90
CA ASN A 190 -1.80 7.64 9.77
C ASN A 190 -1.93 8.53 11.02
N TYR A 191 -1.76 7.96 12.23
CA TYR A 191 -1.74 8.71 13.47
C TYR A 191 -0.62 9.76 13.47
N PHE A 192 0.63 9.37 13.23
CA PHE A 192 1.77 10.30 13.25
C PHE A 192 1.63 11.44 12.23
N LYS A 193 1.08 11.15 11.04
CA LYS A 193 0.78 12.20 10.05
C LYS A 193 -0.21 13.25 10.55
N LYS A 194 -1.14 12.85 11.42
CA LYS A 194 -2.22 13.69 11.96
C LYS A 194 -1.98 14.12 13.41
N GLU A 195 -0.84 13.76 14.00
CA GLU A 195 -0.51 14.05 15.41
C GLU A 195 -0.72 15.53 15.76
N HIS A 196 -0.22 16.42 14.90
CA HIS A 196 -0.38 17.85 15.04
C HIS A 196 -1.85 18.33 15.15
N LEU A 197 -2.80 17.62 14.53
CA LEU A 197 -4.24 17.93 14.62
C LEU A 197 -4.81 17.50 15.98
N TYR A 198 -4.38 16.34 16.48
CA TYR A 198 -4.79 15.84 17.79
C TYR A 198 -4.24 16.71 18.92
N THR A 199 -2.96 17.09 18.85
CA THR A 199 -2.35 18.00 19.83
C THR A 199 -3.02 19.37 19.83
N LYS A 200 -3.33 19.94 18.65
CA LYS A 200 -4.07 21.22 18.57
C LYS A 200 -5.48 21.12 19.16
N ARG A 201 -6.22 20.03 18.90
CA ARG A 201 -7.58 19.84 19.44
C ARG A 201 -7.55 19.65 20.96
N MET A 202 -6.60 18.88 21.48
CA MET A 202 -6.36 18.73 22.92
C MET A 202 -6.09 20.09 23.56
N VAL A 203 -5.13 20.86 23.05
CA VAL A 203 -4.82 22.22 23.55
C VAL A 203 -6.05 23.14 23.52
N TYR A 204 -6.86 23.10 22.47
CA TYR A 204 -8.10 23.89 22.37
C TYR A 204 -9.18 23.45 23.38
N VAL A 205 -9.34 22.16 23.62
CA VAL A 205 -10.28 21.63 24.62
C VAL A 205 -9.81 21.99 26.03
N PHE A 206 -8.51 21.92 26.32
CA PHE A 206 -7.94 22.31 27.61
C PHE A 206 -7.94 23.82 27.86
N ALA A 207 -7.79 24.65 26.82
CA ALA A 207 -7.93 26.10 26.95
C ALA A 207 -9.37 26.52 27.29
N ASN A 208 -10.36 25.71 26.91
CA ASN A 208 -11.79 25.99 27.15
C ASN A 208 -12.36 25.30 28.40
N PHE A 209 -11.61 24.38 29.01
CA PHE A 209 -12.01 23.69 30.23
C PHE A 209 -10.80 23.54 31.15
N ASN A 210 -10.83 24.21 32.33
CA ASN A 210 -9.79 24.15 33.36
C ASN A 210 -9.60 22.73 33.92
N TYR A 211 -8.87 21.89 33.20
CA TYR A 211 -8.43 20.58 33.67
C TYR A 211 -6.92 20.47 33.54
N THR A 212 -6.26 20.16 34.66
CA THR A 212 -4.87 19.72 34.72
C THR A 212 -4.78 18.23 34.39
N VAL A 213 -3.94 17.86 33.44
CA VAL A 213 -3.59 16.46 33.17
C VAL A 213 -2.09 16.28 33.39
N THR A 214 -1.74 15.38 34.31
CA THR A 214 -0.39 14.84 34.46
C THR A 214 -0.12 13.82 33.36
N PRO A 215 0.97 13.95 32.58
CA PRO A 215 1.29 12.96 31.55
C PRO A 215 1.81 11.68 32.20
N PHE A 216 1.06 10.58 32.05
CA PHE A 216 1.59 9.23 32.28
C PHE A 216 2.12 8.69 30.96
N TYR A 217 3.44 8.54 30.85
CA TYR A 217 4.06 7.76 29.80
C TYR A 217 4.17 6.31 30.28
N THR A 218 3.41 5.40 29.65
CA THR A 218 3.73 3.97 29.71
C THR A 218 3.86 3.43 28.30
N LEU A 219 5.07 2.96 27.99
CA LEU A 219 5.34 2.07 26.87
C LEU A 219 4.41 0.85 27.02
N ASN A 220 3.66 0.52 25.98
CA ASN A 220 2.72 -0.61 25.88
C ASN A 220 1.34 -0.36 26.50
N GLN A 221 0.44 0.24 25.74
CA GLN A 221 -0.91 -0.27 25.44
C GLN A 221 -1.64 0.78 24.57
N VAL A 222 -2.26 0.33 23.48
CA VAL A 222 -3.24 1.14 22.76
C VAL A 222 -4.48 1.18 23.64
N THR A 223 -4.65 2.25 24.42
CA THR A 223 -5.87 2.43 25.22
C THR A 223 -6.85 3.29 24.46
N ALA A 224 -7.96 2.68 24.06
CA ALA A 224 -9.21 3.39 23.85
C ALA A 224 -9.56 4.15 25.14
N LEU A 225 -9.85 5.44 25.02
CA LEU A 225 -10.40 6.23 26.10
C LEU A 225 -11.77 5.67 26.49
N LYS A 226 -11.83 4.86 27.55
CA LYS A 226 -13.08 4.56 28.24
C LYS A 226 -13.41 5.76 29.13
N VAL A 227 -14.15 6.71 28.59
CA VAL A 227 -14.73 7.80 29.38
C VAL A 227 -15.88 7.22 30.20
N ASN A 228 -15.64 7.00 31.49
CA ASN A 228 -16.71 6.86 32.46
C ASN A 228 -17.19 8.27 32.81
N SER A 229 -18.36 8.67 32.34
CA SER A 229 -19.05 9.83 32.90
C SER A 229 -20.55 9.57 32.97
N SER A 230 -21.02 9.15 34.14
CA SER A 230 -22.42 9.11 34.53
C SER A 230 -23.04 10.50 34.76
N SER A 231 -22.56 11.55 34.07
CA SER A 231 -22.92 12.94 34.37
C SER A 231 -22.96 13.86 33.14
N LEU A 232 -23.35 13.35 31.97
CA LEU A 232 -23.53 14.16 30.75
C LEU A 232 -24.94 14.01 30.13
N TRP A 233 -25.97 13.97 30.98
CA TRP A 233 -27.34 14.32 30.61
C TRP A 233 -27.70 15.65 31.25
N LYS A 234 -27.20 16.74 30.65
CA LYS A 234 -27.70 18.13 30.79
C LYS A 234 -26.80 19.02 29.93
N LEU A 235 -27.16 19.16 28.66
CA LEU A 235 -27.17 20.40 27.88
C LEU A 235 -27.14 20.03 26.38
N LEU A 236 -28.33 20.17 25.77
CA LEU A 236 -28.72 20.02 24.37
C LEU A 236 -28.99 18.59 23.91
#